data_AF-A0A2V6NP80-F1
#
_entry.id   AF-A0A2V6NP80-F1
#
_cell.length_a   1.000
_cell.length_b   1.000
_cell.length_c   1.000
_cell.angle_alpha   90.00
_cell.angle_beta   90.00
_cell.angle_gamma   90.00
#
_symmetry.space_group_name_H-M   'P 1'
#
loop_
_entity.id
_entity.type
_entity.pdbx_description
1 polymer ?
#
loop_
_entity_poly.entity_id
_entity_poly.type
_entity_poly.pdbx_seq_one_letter_code
_entity_poly.pdbx_strand_id
1 'polypeptide(L)'
;MPKGLTYQLDKSTVIESPAVKAARLIYRGRLEPESLGQAMRATLEANGWRHVSTTTTSGRGTIQVYEKASNALQVHIYEGVWYTYVEVDATRAVQTQ
;
A
#
# COMPACT_ATOMS: atom_id res chain seq x y z
N MET A 1 7.31 -7.83 1.47
CA MET A 1 6.99 -6.76 2.45
C MET A 1 8.25 -6.44 3.25
N PRO A 2 8.53 -5.16 3.55
CA PRO A 2 9.65 -4.75 4.40
C PRO A 2 9.61 -5.39 5.79
N LYS A 3 10.78 -5.70 6.36
CA LYS A 3 10.91 -6.25 7.71
C LYS A 3 10.52 -5.20 8.76
N GLY A 4 10.02 -5.63 9.91
CA GLY A 4 9.65 -4.75 11.03
C GLY A 4 8.22 -4.19 10.99
N LEU A 5 7.43 -4.60 9.98
CA LEU A 5 6.00 -4.33 9.91
C LEU A 5 5.19 -5.50 10.49
N THR A 6 4.19 -5.18 11.30
CA THR A 6 3.20 -6.13 11.83
C THR A 6 1.86 -5.88 11.16
N TYR A 7 1.28 -6.93 10.58
CA TYR A 7 -0.06 -6.88 9.99
C TYR A 7 -1.13 -6.61 11.05
N GLN A 8 -2.14 -5.82 10.72
CA GLN A 8 -3.25 -5.45 11.61
C GLN A 8 -4.55 -6.00 11.05
N LEU A 9 -4.88 -7.24 11.43
CA LEU A 9 -6.06 -7.94 10.92
C LEU A 9 -7.35 -7.17 11.19
N ASP A 10 -7.55 -6.68 12.41
CA ASP A 10 -8.77 -5.96 12.83
C ASP A 10 -9.00 -4.63 12.09
N LYS A 11 -7.99 -4.13 11.37
CA LYS A 11 -8.07 -2.89 10.59
C LYS A 11 -7.99 -3.13 9.09
N SER A 12 -7.86 -4.39 8.68
CA SER A 12 -7.72 -4.79 7.29
C SER A 12 -9.03 -5.38 6.79
N THR A 13 -9.39 -5.07 5.56
CA THR A 13 -10.64 -5.54 4.94
C THR A 13 -10.31 -6.12 3.58
N VAL A 14 -10.87 -7.28 3.28
CA VAL A 14 -10.79 -7.89 1.95
C VAL A 14 -12.20 -8.11 1.45
N ILE A 15 -12.50 -7.53 0.29
CA ILE A 15 -13.78 -7.67 -0.39
C ILE A 15 -13.54 -8.41 -1.69
N GLU A 16 -14.09 -9.61 -1.78
CA GLU A 16 -14.10 -10.40 -3.00
C GLU A 16 -15.54 -10.57 -3.48
N SER A 17 -15.82 -10.13 -4.69
CA SER A 17 -17.11 -10.27 -5.36
C SER A 17 -16.89 -10.61 -6.84
N PRO A 18 -17.91 -11.10 -7.56
CA PRO A 18 -17.78 -11.43 -8.98
C PRO A 18 -17.30 -10.26 -9.87
N ALA A 19 -17.59 -9.01 -9.46
CA ALA A 19 -17.24 -7.81 -10.22
C ALA A 19 -16.02 -7.05 -9.66
N VAL A 20 -15.63 -7.28 -8.40
CA VAL A 20 -14.60 -6.50 -7.72
C VAL A 20 -13.77 -7.38 -6.80
N LYS A 21 -12.45 -7.28 -6.92
CA LYS A 21 -11.51 -7.75 -5.91
C LYS A 21 -10.76 -6.54 -5.37
N ALA A 22 -11.05 -6.20 -4.12
CA ALA A 22 -10.42 -5.09 -3.42
C ALA A 22 -9.89 -5.55 -2.06
N ALA A 23 -8.70 -5.10 -1.68
CA ALA A 23 -8.13 -5.38 -0.38
C ALA A 23 -7.52 -4.11 0.19
N ARG A 24 -7.85 -3.80 1.43
CA ARG A 24 -7.22 -2.78 2.26
C ARG A 24 -6.46 -3.48 3.36
N LEU A 25 -5.14 -3.48 3.28
CA LEU A 25 -4.27 -4.14 4.24
C LEU A 25 -3.51 -3.09 5.04
N ILE A 26 -3.61 -3.16 6.37
CA ILE A 26 -2.92 -2.22 7.26
C ILE A 26 -1.78 -2.94 7.98
N TYR A 27 -0.62 -2.32 7.92
CA TYR A 27 0.58 -2.72 8.64
C TYR A 27 1.05 -1.57 9.53
N ARG A 28 1.71 -1.89 10.63
CA ARG A 28 2.35 -0.89 11.49
C ARG A 28 3.74 -1.32 11.92
N GLY A 29 4.64 -0.36 12.16
CA GLY A 29 5.98 -0.61 12.66
C GLY A 29 6.60 0.65 13.27
N ARG A 30 7.84 0.54 13.73
CA ARG A 30 8.67 1.67 14.19
C ARG A 30 9.80 1.87 13.21
N LEU A 31 9.48 2.46 12.07
CA LEU A 31 10.37 2.65 10.93
C LEU A 31 10.24 4.09 10.45
N GLU A 32 11.35 4.67 10.03
CA GLU A 32 11.38 6.01 9.45
C GLU A 32 10.57 6.01 8.12
N PRO A 33 9.57 6.91 7.94
CA PRO A 33 8.62 6.85 6.83
C PRO A 33 9.23 6.94 5.44
N GLU A 34 10.28 7.74 5.25
CA GLU A 34 10.93 7.93 3.95
C GLU A 34 11.66 6.66 3.54
N SER A 35 12.49 6.10 4.42
CA SER A 35 13.18 4.83 4.24
C SER A 35 12.19 3.70 3.96
N LEU A 36 11.07 3.69 4.68
CA LEU A 36 10.01 2.71 4.45
C LEU A 36 9.37 2.86 3.06
N GLY A 37 9.15 4.09 2.61
CA GLY A 37 8.66 4.39 1.27
C GLY A 37 9.61 3.92 0.16
N GLN A 38 10.92 4.09 0.35
CA GLN A 38 11.92 3.58 -0.59
C GLN A 38 11.95 2.04 -0.60
N ALA A 39 11.91 1.41 0.58
CA ALA A 39 11.90 -0.05 0.69
C ALA A 39 10.62 -0.68 0.10
N MET A 40 9.46 -0.05 0.30
CA MET A 40 8.19 -0.46 -0.31
C MET A 40 8.27 -0.38 -1.83
N ARG A 41 8.76 0.74 -2.37
CA ARG A 41 8.95 0.92 -3.81
C ARG A 41 9.85 -0.16 -4.41
N ALA A 42 11.04 -0.36 -3.84
CA ALA A 42 11.98 -1.38 -4.32
C ALA A 42 11.37 -2.78 -4.28
N THR A 43 10.62 -3.11 -3.23
CA THR A 43 9.93 -4.40 -3.11
C THR A 43 8.86 -4.56 -4.20
N LEU A 44 8.04 -3.54 -4.44
CA LEU A 44 6.96 -3.60 -5.42
C LEU A 44 7.49 -3.66 -6.85
N GLU A 45 8.46 -2.84 -7.20
CA GLU A 45 9.12 -2.83 -8.51
C GLU A 45 9.81 -4.18 -8.80
N ALA A 46 10.50 -4.77 -7.80
CA ALA A 46 11.08 -6.11 -7.94
C ALA A 46 10.03 -7.21 -8.17
N ASN A 47 8.78 -6.99 -7.73
CA ASN A 47 7.65 -7.89 -7.97
C ASN A 47 6.88 -7.54 -9.26
N GLY A 48 7.41 -6.65 -10.09
CA GLY A 48 6.85 -6.28 -11.40
C GLY A 48 5.67 -5.31 -11.33
N TRP A 49 5.52 -4.57 -10.24
CA TRP A 49 4.62 -3.41 -10.19
C TRP A 49 5.30 -2.20 -10.80
N ARG A 50 4.61 -1.49 -11.69
CA ARG A 50 5.10 -0.25 -12.28
C ARG A 50 4.71 0.92 -11.37
N HIS A 51 5.68 1.73 -10.96
CA HIS A 51 5.43 2.98 -10.27
C HIS A 51 4.75 3.99 -11.21
N VAL A 52 3.67 4.61 -10.75
CA VAL A 52 2.90 5.62 -11.49
C VAL A 52 3.14 7.02 -10.93
N SER A 53 3.00 7.18 -9.61
CA SER A 53 3.18 8.47 -8.96
C SER A 53 3.57 8.33 -7.49
N THR A 54 4.20 9.38 -6.97
CA THR A 54 4.42 9.57 -5.53
C THR A 54 3.98 10.96 -5.16
N THR A 55 3.23 11.09 -4.07
CA THR A 55 2.82 12.38 -3.51
C THR A 55 3.11 12.37 -2.02
N THR A 56 3.95 13.30 -1.57
CA THR A 56 4.29 13.46 -0.15
C THR A 56 3.68 14.76 0.35
N THR A 57 2.98 14.71 1.47
CA THR A 57 2.38 15.88 2.11
C THR A 57 2.77 15.90 3.59
N SER A 58 3.32 17.03 4.06
CA SER A 58 3.69 17.20 5.45
C SER A 58 2.51 16.92 6.38
N GLY A 59 2.74 16.10 7.41
CA GLY A 59 1.71 15.68 8.37
C GLY A 59 0.66 14.69 7.85
N ARG A 60 0.56 14.43 6.54
CA ARG A 60 -0.33 13.40 5.96
C ARG A 60 0.41 12.16 5.44
N GLY A 61 1.73 12.26 5.30
CA GLY A 61 2.57 11.16 4.86
C GLY A 61 2.75 11.09 3.34
N THR A 62 3.10 9.91 2.86
CA THR A 62 3.48 9.63 1.47
C THR A 62 2.51 8.65 0.84
N ILE A 63 1.94 9.00 -0.30
CA ILE A 63 1.12 8.12 -1.13
C ILE A 63 1.93 7.74 -2.36
N GLN A 64 2.01 6.45 -2.65
CA GLN A 64 2.63 5.90 -3.85
C GLN A 64 1.59 5.09 -4.62
N VAL A 65 1.44 5.33 -5.91
CA VAL A 65 0.50 4.61 -6.78
C VAL A 65 1.28 3.74 -7.74
N TYR A 66 0.79 2.50 -7.91
CA TYR A 66 1.38 1.47 -8.73
C TYR A 66 0.32 0.78 -9.59
N GLU A 67 0.77 0.25 -10.73
CA GLU A 67 -0.05 -0.52 -11.64
C GLU A 67 0.64 -1.82 -12.05
N LYS A 68 -0.16 -2.87 -12.24
CA LYS A 68 0.30 -4.14 -12.82
C LYS A 68 -0.84 -4.79 -13.61
N ALA A 69 -0.67 -4.86 -14.92
CA ALA A 69 -1.72 -5.25 -15.87
C ALA A 69 -2.97 -4.36 -15.72
N SER A 70 -4.05 -4.89 -15.13
CA SER A 70 -5.32 -4.16 -14.86
C SER A 70 -5.59 -3.97 -13.36
N ASN A 71 -4.57 -4.15 -12.53
CA ASN A 71 -4.65 -3.92 -11.10
C ASN A 71 -3.98 -2.60 -10.75
N ALA A 72 -4.64 -1.81 -9.90
CA ALA A 72 -4.05 -0.66 -9.26
C ALA A 72 -3.71 -1.02 -7.81
N LEU A 73 -2.62 -0.46 -7.31
CA LEU A 73 -2.20 -0.59 -5.93
C LEU A 73 -1.76 0.77 -5.42
N GLN A 74 -2.39 1.23 -4.36
CA GLN A 74 -2.00 2.43 -3.63
C GLN A 74 -1.33 2.01 -2.33
N VAL A 75 -0.16 2.58 -2.05
CA VAL A 75 0.50 2.48 -0.75
C VAL A 75 0.44 3.84 -0.09
N HIS A 76 -0.14 3.93 1.10
CA HIS A 76 -0.12 5.13 1.92
C HIS A 76 0.69 4.88 3.19
N ILE A 77 1.72 5.69 3.38
CA ILE A 77 2.66 5.60 4.50
C ILE A 77 2.52 6.87 5.33
N TYR A 78 2.19 6.74 6.61
CA TYR A 78 1.97 7.89 7.48
C TYR A 78 2.36 7.59 8.93
N GLU A 79 2.74 8.65 9.66
CA GLU A 79 3.05 8.55 11.07
C GLU A 79 1.80 8.76 11.92
N GLY A 80 1.56 7.85 12.86
CA GLY A 80 0.69 8.09 14.00
C GLY A 80 1.52 8.40 15.25
N VAL A 81 0.84 8.59 16.39
CA VAL A 81 1.48 9.03 17.66
C VAL A 81 2.61 8.10 18.12
N TRP A 82 2.52 6.80 17.84
CA TRP A 82 3.46 5.78 18.34
C TRP A 82 4.13 4.92 17.26
N TYR A 83 3.52 4.86 16.08
CA TYR A 83 3.87 3.92 15.02
C TYR A 83 3.75 4.59 13.65
N THR A 84 4.56 4.11 12.73
CA THR A 84 4.40 4.35 11.30
C THR A 84 3.48 3.29 10.74
N TYR A 85 2.49 3.71 9.96
CA TYR A 85 1.51 2.86 9.32
C TYR A 85 1.80 2.76 7.83
N VAL A 86 1.53 1.59 7.27
CA VAL A 86 1.48 1.34 5.83
C VAL A 86 0.12 0.75 5.52
N GLU A 87 -0.65 1.48 4.74
CA GLU A 87 -1.91 1.06 4.20
C GLU A 87 -1.69 0.68 2.73
N VAL A 88 -2.12 -0.52 2.35
CA VAL A 88 -2.02 -1.02 0.99
C VAL A 88 -3.43 -1.29 0.48
N ASP A 89 -3.88 -0.44 -0.44
CA ASP A 89 -5.15 -0.60 -1.13
C ASP A 89 -4.89 -1.20 -2.50
N ALA A 90 -5.27 -2.46 -2.68
CA ALA A 90 -5.24 -3.12 -3.98
C ALA A 90 -6.65 -3.14 -4.56
N THR A 91 -6.81 -2.69 -5.80
CA THR A 91 -8.07 -2.77 -6.53
C THR A 91 -7.83 -3.42 -7.88
N ARG A 92 -8.71 -4.36 -8.23
CA ARG A 92 -8.80 -4.92 -9.57
C ARG A 92 -10.12 -4.50 -10.18
N ALA A 93 -10.06 -3.74 -11.27
CA ALA A 93 -11.21 -3.55 -12.13
C ALA A 93 -11.42 -4.85 -12.92
N VAL A 94 -12.51 -5.57 -12.65
CA VAL A 94 -12.97 -6.66 -13.52
C VAL A 94 -13.86 -6.00 -14.57
N GLN A 95 -13.37 -5.84 -15.80
CA GLN A 95 -14.25 -5.48 -16.91
C GLN A 95 -15.20 -6.67 -17.14
N THR A 96 -16.49 -6.48 -16.86
CA THR A 96 -17.54 -7.31 -17.45
C THR A 96 -17.47 -7.12 -18.96
N GLN A 97 -17.07 -8.18 -19.67
CA GLN A 97 -17.23 -8.30 -21.12
C GLN A 97 -18.70 -8.45 -21.50
#